data_AF-D4E026-F1
#
_entry.id   AF-D4E026-F1
#
_cell.length_a   1.000
_cell.length_b   1.000
_cell.length_c   1.000
_cell.angle_alpha   90.00
_cell.angle_beta   90.00
_cell.angle_gamma   90.00
#
_symmetry.space_group_name_H-M   'P 1'
#
loop_
_entity.id
_entity.type
_entity.pdbx_description
1 polymer ?
#
loop_
_entity_poly.entity_id
_entity_poly.type
_entity_poly.pdbx_seq_one_letter_code
_entity_poly.pdbx_strand_id
1 'polypeptide(L)'
;MVRNFAILNKNNSIYIGCTTVYFLSSAQGVAMPVITFHLSPSWYQQHPVDSHSRLQQACRDLCVELLDAETDKVQIQMLLACQPLLGSPLYAEVKYRQQPHRDQALMATFMQELERIIDRHYHLATPRIRCFPLANNALYAKN
;
A
#
# COMPACT_ATOMS: atom_id res chain seq x y z
N MET A 1 16.95 -15.97 42.79
CA MET A 1 16.79 -14.90 43.79
C MET A 1 16.79 -13.57 43.03
N VAL A 2 15.61 -13.14 42.55
CA VAL A 2 15.47 -11.90 41.75
C VAL A 2 14.90 -10.83 42.69
N ARG A 3 15.62 -9.71 42.83
CA ARG A 3 15.17 -8.54 43.58
C ARG A 3 14.30 -7.69 42.64
N ASN A 4 13.03 -7.49 43.01
CA ASN A 4 12.15 -6.53 42.34
C ASN A 4 12.44 -5.14 42.89
N PHE A 5 12.76 -4.19 42.00
CA PHE A 5 12.78 -2.76 42.33
C PHE A 5 11.41 -2.18 42.02
N ALA A 6 10.74 -1.65 43.04
CA ALA A 6 9.55 -0.82 42.88
C ALA A 6 9.98 0.65 42.82
N ILE A 7 9.69 1.34 41.73
CA ILE A 7 9.80 2.81 41.65
C ILE A 7 8.40 3.37 41.90
N LEU A 8 8.23 4.09 43.01
CA LEU A 8 7.00 4.81 43.34
C LEU A 8 7.04 6.21 42.73
N ASN A 9 6.00 6.58 41.98
CA ASN A 9 5.70 7.97 41.62
C ASN A 9 4.48 8.47 42.43
N LYS A 10 4.39 9.78 42.65
CA LYS A 10 3.48 10.54 43.53
C LYS A 10 1.97 10.35 43.31
N ASN A 11 1.53 9.47 42.40
CA ASN A 11 0.11 9.21 42.10
C ASN A 11 -0.36 7.77 42.45
N ASN A 12 0.34 7.10 43.37
CA ASN A 12 -0.15 5.92 44.11
C ASN A 12 -0.76 4.76 43.27
N SER A 13 -0.17 4.45 42.11
CA SER A 13 -0.58 3.31 41.26
C SER A 13 0.57 2.31 41.11
N ILE A 14 0.29 1.03 41.42
CA ILE A 14 1.25 -0.08 41.32
C ILE A 14 1.09 -0.74 39.94
N TYR A 15 2.17 -0.82 39.16
CA TYR A 15 2.20 -1.57 37.90
C TYR A 15 2.93 -2.91 38.11
N ILE A 16 2.22 -4.02 37.92
CA ILE A 16 2.81 -5.37 37.80
C ILE A 16 3.03 -5.62 36.31
N GLY A 17 4.29 -5.86 35.93
CA GLY A 17 4.72 -5.93 34.53
C GLY A 17 4.07 -7.06 33.74
N CYS A 18 3.31 -6.68 32.72
CA CYS A 18 3.15 -7.45 31.49
C CYS A 18 3.74 -6.58 30.39
N THR A 19 4.84 -7.02 29.78
CA THR A 19 5.53 -6.27 28.73
C THR A 19 4.70 -6.30 27.45
N THR A 20 3.64 -5.50 27.38
CA THR A 20 3.05 -5.08 26.12
C THR A 20 3.91 -3.93 25.60
N VAL A 21 4.75 -4.23 24.60
CA VAL A 21 5.43 -3.21 23.81
C VAL A 21 4.34 -2.48 23.02
N TYR A 22 3.84 -1.37 23.55
CA TYR A 22 3.04 -0.45 22.75
C TYR A 22 4.00 0.24 21.79
N PHE A 23 3.96 -0.16 20.52
CA PHE A 23 4.43 0.71 19.45
C PHE A 23 3.60 1.99 19.54
N LEU A 24 4.26 3.09 19.92
CA LEU A 24 3.71 4.43 19.78
C LEU A 24 3.40 4.60 18.29
N SER A 25 2.15 4.36 17.91
CA SER A 25 1.59 4.80 16.63
C SER A 25 1.64 6.32 16.68
N SER A 26 2.78 6.86 16.26
CA SER A 26 2.87 8.26 15.89
C SER A 26 1.84 8.44 14.78
N ALA A 27 0.93 9.40 14.93
CA ALA A 27 -0.01 9.85 13.91
C ALA A 27 0.74 10.51 12.72
N GLN A 28 1.73 9.81 12.16
CA GLN A 28 2.52 10.18 11.00
C GLN A 28 1.78 9.69 9.76
N GLY A 29 0.77 10.46 9.36
CA GLY A 29 0.16 10.48 8.03
C GLY A 29 0.01 9.14 7.33
N VAL A 30 -0.86 8.27 7.82
CA VAL A 30 -1.29 6.99 7.22
C VAL A 30 -1.13 6.97 5.70
N ALA A 31 -0.38 6.00 5.17
CA ALA A 31 -0.38 5.74 3.74
C ALA A 31 -1.78 5.33 3.33
N MET A 32 -2.40 6.10 2.44
CA MET A 32 -3.68 5.75 1.82
C MET A 32 -3.41 5.56 0.32
N PRO A 33 -2.63 4.53 -0.07
CA PRO A 33 -2.30 4.33 -1.46
C PRO A 33 -3.55 3.91 -2.22
N VAL A 34 -3.77 4.57 -3.34
CA VAL A 34 -4.79 4.20 -4.32
C VAL A 34 -4.06 3.68 -5.55
N ILE A 35 -4.29 2.42 -5.89
CA ILE A 35 -3.84 1.83 -7.15
C ILE A 35 -5.05 1.74 -8.08
N THR A 36 -4.96 2.38 -9.23
CA THR A 36 -6.00 2.39 -10.24
C THR A 36 -5.48 1.71 -11.50
N PHE A 37 -6.07 0.58 -11.86
CA PHE A 37 -5.82 -0.11 -13.11
C PHE A 37 -6.82 0.35 -14.17
N HIS A 38 -6.33 0.86 -15.29
CA HIS A 38 -7.10 1.15 -16.48
C HIS A 38 -6.88 0.05 -17.50
N LEU A 39 -7.96 -0.62 -17.89
CA LEU A 39 -7.93 -1.75 -18.81
C LEU A 39 -9.24 -1.82 -19.60
N SER A 40 -9.25 -2.52 -20.73
CA SER A 40 -10.47 -2.66 -21.53
C SER A 40 -11.45 -3.67 -20.94
N PRO A 41 -12.77 -3.52 -21.19
CA PRO A 41 -13.76 -4.54 -20.80
C PRO A 41 -13.40 -5.93 -21.33
N SER A 42 -12.90 -6.02 -22.57
CA SER A 42 -12.44 -7.27 -23.17
C SER A 42 -11.24 -7.86 -22.43
N TRP A 43 -10.29 -7.02 -22.01
CA TRP A 43 -9.14 -7.46 -21.21
C TRP A 43 -9.56 -7.94 -19.82
N TYR A 44 -10.56 -7.32 -19.21
CA TYR A 44 -11.11 -7.79 -17.94
C TYR A 44 -11.74 -9.17 -18.11
N GLN A 45 -12.60 -9.34 -19.12
CA GLN A 45 -13.38 -10.55 -19.34
C GLN A 45 -12.55 -11.76 -19.79
N GLN A 46 -11.42 -11.56 -20.48
CA GLN A 46 -10.56 -12.67 -20.91
C GLN A 46 -9.80 -13.34 -19.75
N HIS A 47 -9.72 -12.69 -18.59
CA HIS A 47 -9.02 -13.23 -17.43
C HIS A 47 -9.98 -13.97 -16.49
N PRO A 48 -9.54 -15.07 -15.86
CA PRO A 48 -10.32 -15.71 -14.79
C PRO A 48 -10.66 -14.72 -13.69
N VAL A 49 -11.86 -14.86 -13.10
CA VAL A 49 -12.35 -13.99 -12.02
C VAL A 49 -11.34 -13.92 -10.86
N ASP A 50 -10.73 -15.06 -10.56
CA ASP A 50 -9.74 -15.26 -9.52
C ASP A 50 -8.35 -14.69 -9.86
N SER A 51 -8.07 -14.29 -11.11
CA SER A 51 -6.88 -13.48 -11.42
C SER A 51 -7.04 -12.06 -10.88
N HIS A 52 -8.23 -11.48 -10.92
CA HIS A 52 -8.47 -10.12 -10.40
C HIS A 52 -8.37 -10.08 -8.88
N SER A 53 -8.95 -11.05 -8.16
CA SER A 53 -8.87 -11.09 -6.70
C SER A 53 -7.43 -11.35 -6.22
N ARG A 54 -6.69 -12.23 -6.89
CA ARG A 54 -5.28 -12.49 -6.58
C ARG A 54 -4.39 -11.28 -6.85
N LEU A 55 -4.61 -10.56 -7.96
CA LEU A 55 -3.93 -9.30 -8.24
C LEU A 55 -4.20 -8.27 -7.13
N GLN A 56 -5.48 -8.07 -6.78
CA GLN A 56 -5.88 -7.12 -5.74
C GLN A 56 -5.24 -7.45 -4.39
N GLN A 57 -5.22 -8.73 -4.03
CA GLN A 57 -4.57 -9.21 -2.82
C GLN A 57 -3.07 -8.91 -2.83
N ALA A 58 -2.36 -9.31 -3.88
CA ALA A 58 -0.91 -9.09 -4.00
C ALA A 58 -0.55 -7.60 -3.99
N CYS A 59 -1.35 -6.75 -4.65
CA CYS A 59 -1.15 -5.30 -4.64
C CYS A 59 -1.37 -4.70 -3.24
N ARG A 60 -2.36 -5.20 -2.51
CA ARG A 60 -2.62 -4.78 -1.12
C ARG A 60 -1.45 -5.14 -0.22
N ASP A 61 -0.95 -6.36 -0.32
CA ASP A 61 0.19 -6.85 0.46
C ASP A 61 1.45 -6.03 0.13
N LEU A 62 1.70 -5.75 -1.16
CA LEU A 62 2.81 -4.89 -1.59
C LEU A 62 2.75 -3.48 -0.97
N CYS A 63 1.56 -2.87 -0.92
CA CYS A 63 1.37 -1.57 -0.29
C CYS A 63 1.65 -1.61 1.22
N VAL A 64 1.21 -2.66 1.92
CA VAL A 64 1.45 -2.82 3.36
C VAL A 64 2.94 -3.04 3.61
N GLU A 65 3.58 -3.94 2.86
CA GLU A 65 4.97 -4.35 3.08
C GLU A 65 5.99 -3.28 2.70
N LEU A 66 5.82 -2.61 1.55
CA LEU A 66 6.80 -1.63 1.07
C LEU A 66 6.44 -0.18 1.37
N LEU A 67 5.15 0.17 1.39
CA LEU A 67 4.75 1.56 1.62
C LEU A 67 4.35 1.84 3.07
N ASP A 68 4.41 0.83 3.96
CA ASP A 68 3.95 0.93 5.35
C ASP A 68 2.49 1.46 5.39
N ALA A 69 1.65 0.88 4.53
CA ALA A 69 0.25 1.23 4.45
C ALA A 69 -0.59 0.49 5.50
N GLU A 70 -1.56 1.19 6.06
CA GLU A 70 -2.59 0.53 6.87
C GLU A 70 -3.50 -0.30 5.96
N THR A 71 -3.70 -1.57 6.31
CA THR A 71 -4.42 -2.55 5.49
C THR A 71 -5.83 -2.09 5.10
N ASP A 72 -6.53 -1.36 5.98
CA ASP A 72 -7.89 -0.86 5.75
C ASP A 72 -7.92 0.45 4.93
N LYS A 73 -6.77 1.05 4.62
CA LYS A 73 -6.64 2.30 3.85
C LYS A 73 -6.10 2.11 2.44
N VAL A 74 -5.72 0.89 2.07
CA VAL A 74 -5.32 0.58 0.70
C VAL A 74 -6.57 0.45 -0.17
N GLN A 75 -6.61 1.21 -1.26
CA GLN A 75 -7.68 1.11 -2.25
C GLN A 75 -7.15 0.60 -3.58
N ILE A 76 -7.71 -0.50 -4.07
CA ILE A 76 -7.43 -1.02 -5.42
C ILE A 76 -8.67 -0.81 -6.28
N GLN A 77 -8.52 -0.13 -7.40
CA GLN A 77 -9.60 0.20 -8.34
C GLN A 77 -9.33 -0.44 -9.70
N MET A 78 -10.38 -1.02 -10.28
CA MET A 78 -10.38 -1.53 -11.65
C MET A 78 -11.30 -0.64 -12.49
N LEU A 79 -10.75 0.21 -13.33
CA LEU A 79 -11.49 1.10 -14.21
C LEU A 79 -11.51 0.53 -15.62
N LEU A 80 -12.71 0.12 -16.06
CA LEU A 80 -12.93 -0.34 -17.42
C LEU A 80 -13.02 0.87 -18.36
N ALA A 81 -12.02 1.02 -19.23
CA ALA A 81 -11.86 2.13 -20.16
C ALA A 81 -11.67 1.63 -21.60
N CYS A 82 -11.71 2.51 -22.58
CA CYS A 82 -11.32 2.13 -23.94
C CYS A 82 -9.85 1.67 -23.98
N GLN A 83 -9.55 0.63 -24.74
CA GLN A 83 -8.17 0.18 -24.95
C GLN A 83 -7.37 1.33 -25.59
N PRO A 84 -6.14 1.62 -25.11
CA PRO A 84 -5.32 2.64 -25.75
C PRO A 84 -5.01 2.24 -27.19
N LEU A 85 -5.05 3.22 -28.11
CA LEU A 85 -4.69 3.00 -29.52
C LEU A 85 -3.21 2.66 -29.69
N LEU A 86 -2.36 3.10 -28.75
CA LEU A 86 -0.90 2.91 -28.76
C LEU A 86 -0.39 2.68 -27.34
N GLY A 87 0.57 1.76 -27.19
CA GLY A 87 1.23 1.45 -25.92
C GLY A 87 0.64 0.23 -25.19
N SER A 88 0.98 0.09 -23.91
CA SER A 88 0.53 -1.03 -23.06
C SER A 88 -1.01 -1.07 -22.95
N PRO A 89 -1.64 -2.24 -23.05
CA PRO A 89 -3.10 -2.40 -22.89
C PRO A 89 -3.58 -2.15 -21.45
N LEU A 90 -2.65 -2.12 -20.49
CA LEU A 90 -2.91 -1.82 -19.09
C LEU A 90 -2.07 -0.62 -18.65
N TYR A 91 -2.74 0.33 -17.99
CA TYR A 91 -2.12 1.45 -17.31
C TYR A 91 -2.43 1.36 -15.81
N ALA A 92 -1.39 1.38 -14.98
CA ALA A 92 -1.50 1.39 -13.52
C ALA A 92 -1.08 2.76 -13.00
N GLU A 93 -2.00 3.44 -12.35
CA GLU A 93 -1.76 4.68 -11.63
C GLU A 93 -1.68 4.40 -10.13
N VAL A 94 -0.65 4.92 -9.47
CA VAL A 94 -0.46 4.76 -8.02
C VAL A 94 -0.40 6.15 -7.41
N LYS A 95 -1.38 6.50 -6.58
CA LYS A 95 -1.38 7.73 -5.79
C LYS A 95 -1.05 7.39 -4.36
N TYR A 96 -0.10 8.10 -3.76
CA TYR A 96 0.34 7.83 -2.39
C TYR A 96 0.76 9.13 -1.70
N ARG A 97 0.72 9.17 -0.37
CA ARG A 97 1.22 10.31 0.39
C ARG A 97 2.74 10.27 0.47
N GLN A 98 3.39 11.42 0.29
CA GLN A 98 4.81 11.55 0.55
C GLN A 98 5.10 11.33 2.03
N GLN A 99 6.13 10.54 2.30
CA GLN A 99 6.71 10.41 3.63
C GLN A 99 8.23 10.30 3.49
N PRO A 100 9.02 10.69 4.50
CA PRO A 100 10.48 10.64 4.42
C PRO A 100 11.04 9.25 4.05
N HIS A 101 10.37 8.17 4.47
CA HIS A 101 10.80 6.81 4.17
C HIS A 101 10.46 6.35 2.74
N ARG A 102 9.55 7.02 2.03
CA ARG A 102 9.14 6.67 0.64
C ARG A 102 10.01 7.43 -0.36
N ASP A 103 11.31 7.15 -0.29
CA ASP A 103 12.29 7.77 -1.18
C ASP A 103 12.26 7.16 -2.60
N GLN A 104 13.11 7.69 -3.47
CA GLN A 104 13.19 7.26 -4.86
C GLN A 104 13.57 5.76 -4.99
N ALA A 105 14.43 5.24 -4.11
CA ALA A 105 14.88 3.86 -4.18
C ALA A 105 13.76 2.90 -3.80
N LEU A 106 13.04 3.19 -2.71
CA LEU A 106 11.88 2.41 -2.29
C LEU A 106 10.78 2.44 -3.36
N MET A 107 10.49 3.61 -3.94
CA MET A 107 9.48 3.71 -5.00
C MET A 107 9.89 2.98 -6.29
N ALA A 108 11.19 2.95 -6.62
CA ALA A 108 11.69 2.15 -7.75
C ALA A 108 11.49 0.65 -7.51
N THR A 109 11.80 0.16 -6.31
CA THR A 109 11.54 -1.22 -5.90
C THR A 109 10.04 -1.54 -5.96
N PHE A 110 9.20 -0.65 -5.42
CA PHE A 110 7.75 -0.80 -5.48
C PHE A 110 7.23 -0.93 -6.91
N MET A 111 7.73 -0.11 -7.84
CA MET A 111 7.34 -0.19 -9.26
C MET A 111 7.76 -1.51 -9.92
N GLN A 112 8.95 -2.03 -9.59
CA GLN A 112 9.43 -3.31 -10.11
C GLN A 112 8.60 -4.49 -9.58
N GLU A 113 8.27 -4.49 -8.29
CA GLU A 113 7.42 -5.54 -7.72
C GLU A 113 5.98 -5.46 -8.25
N LEU A 114 5.44 -4.25 -8.44
CA LEU A 114 4.13 -4.08 -9.06
C LEU A 114 4.12 -4.63 -10.50
N GLU A 115 5.17 -4.40 -11.28
CA GLU A 115 5.33 -5.00 -12.62
C GLU A 115 5.33 -6.53 -12.56
N ARG A 116 6.10 -7.13 -11.65
CA ARG A 116 6.14 -8.60 -11.45
C ARG A 116 4.79 -9.18 -11.04
N ILE A 117 4.05 -8.48 -10.19
CA ILE A 117 2.71 -8.87 -9.76
C ILE A 117 1.74 -8.84 -10.95
N ILE A 118 1.79 -7.79 -11.77
CA ILE A 118 0.95 -7.68 -12.98
C ILE A 118 1.28 -8.79 -13.97
N ASP A 119 2.57 -9.04 -14.24
CA ASP A 119 2.99 -10.12 -15.15
C ASP A 119 2.53 -11.50 -14.65
N ARG A 120 2.68 -11.77 -13.35
CA ARG A 120 2.25 -13.05 -12.75
C ARG A 120 0.75 -13.32 -12.92
N HIS A 121 -0.09 -12.30 -12.79
CA HIS A 121 -1.55 -12.47 -12.76
C HIS A 121 -2.26 -12.20 -14.09
N TYR A 122 -1.68 -11.33 -14.94
CA TYR A 122 -2.22 -10.93 -16.24
C TYR A 122 -1.31 -11.22 -17.43
N HIS A 123 -0.17 -11.89 -17.23
CA HIS A 123 0.76 -12.28 -18.29
C HIS A 123 1.18 -11.09 -19.17
N LEU A 124 1.38 -9.94 -18.53
CA LEU A 124 1.76 -8.69 -19.17
C LEU A 124 3.11 -8.21 -18.61
N ALA A 125 4.17 -8.47 -19.36
CA ALA A 125 5.55 -8.19 -18.95
C ALA A 125 5.91 -6.71 -18.89
N THR A 126 5.24 -5.84 -19.66
CA THR A 126 5.58 -4.41 -19.76
C THR A 126 4.35 -3.51 -19.56
N PRO A 127 3.75 -3.48 -18.36
CA PRO A 127 2.65 -2.58 -18.06
C PRO A 127 3.13 -1.13 -18.01
N ARG A 128 2.22 -0.18 -18.25
CA ARG A 128 2.54 1.24 -18.05
C ARG A 128 2.22 1.62 -16.61
N ILE A 129 3.23 1.78 -15.77
CA ILE A 129 3.07 2.16 -14.35
C ILE A 129 3.48 3.62 -14.14
N ARG A 130 2.69 4.39 -13.38
CA ARG A 130 3.05 5.73 -12.92
C ARG A 130 2.68 5.93 -11.46
N CYS A 131 3.62 6.46 -10.69
CA CYS A 131 3.40 6.80 -9.28
C CYS A 131 3.35 8.33 -9.11
N PHE A 132 2.34 8.82 -8.39
CA PHE A 132 2.07 10.23 -8.15
C PHE A 132 2.10 10.50 -6.64
N PRO A 133 3.19 11.09 -6.13
CA PRO A 133 3.25 11.52 -4.74
C PRO A 133 2.30 12.69 -4.49
N LEU A 134 1.56 12.63 -3.38
CA LEU A 134 0.73 13.69 -2.84
C LEU A 134 1.41 14.27 -1.59
N ALA A 135 1.52 15.60 -1.52
CA ALA A 135 2.15 16.26 -0.39
C ALA A 135 1.39 15.95 0.92
N ASN A 136 2.12 15.57 1.98
CA ASN A 136 1.51 15.15 3.25
C ASN A 136 0.79 16.28 4.00
N ASN A 137 1.14 17.54 3.71
CA ASN A 137 0.49 18.72 4.28
C ASN A 137 -0.89 19.02 3.64
N ALA A 138 -1.23 18.36 2.53
CA ALA A 138 -2.53 18.47 1.90
C ALA A 138 -3.49 17.41 2.48
N LEU A 139 -3.99 17.64 3.70
CA LEU A 139 -4.97 16.78 4.38
C LEU A 139 -6.39 16.88 3.78
N TYR A 140 -6.53 17.18 2.49
CA TYR A 140 -7.82 17.27 1.79
C TYR A 140 -8.30 15.92 1.26
N ALA A 141 -8.02 14.85 2.00
CA ALA A 141 -8.45 13.49 1.68
C ALA A 141 -8.94 12.79 2.95
N LYS A 142 -10.10 12.15 2.86
CA LYS A 142 -10.74 11.37 3.92
C LYS A 142 -11.04 9.98 3.36
N ASN A 143 -10.90 8.96 4.20
CA ASN A 143 -11.38 7.60 3.92
C ASN A 143 -12.85 7.44 4.31
#